data_AF-A0A5B7HCS1-F1
#
_entry.id   AF-A0A5B7HCS1-F1
#
_cell.length_a   1.000
_cell.length_b   1.000
_cell.length_c   1.000
_cell.angle_alpha   90.00
_cell.angle_beta   90.00
_cell.angle_gamma   90.00
#
_symmetry.space_group_name_H-M   'P 1'
#
loop_
_entity.id
_entity.type
_entity.pdbx_description
1 polymer ?
#
loop_
_entity_poly.entity_id
_entity_poly.type
_entity_poly.pdbx_seq_one_letter_code
_entity_poly.pdbx_strand_id
1 'polypeptide(L)'
;MYRQGGVKPFLPEAEIPPETDEDTHSESNSCLTDTEDETASESDSEGGGSGSDSSVEGESPGSGHAGDQIPLEPLDLVWAKCRGYPWYPALIINPKMPKTGYFHNGVPIPVPPDDVLALANNYPSPMYLVLFFDNKRTW
;
A
#
# COMPACT_ATOMS: atom_id res chain seq x y z
N MET A 1 -81.98 10.26 -1.60
CA MET A 1 -81.26 9.10 -2.16
C MET A 1 -80.01 8.86 -1.32
N TYR A 2 -79.93 7.76 -0.57
CA TYR A 2 -78.69 7.32 0.09
C TYR A 2 -78.35 5.92 -0.43
N ARG A 3 -77.18 5.77 -1.08
CA ARG A 3 -76.69 4.44 -1.50
C ARG A 3 -76.01 3.76 -0.31
N GLN A 4 -76.41 2.52 -0.05
CA GLN A 4 -75.66 1.58 0.79
C GLN A 4 -74.31 1.26 0.14
N GLY A 5 -73.21 1.51 0.85
CA GLY A 5 -71.89 1.00 0.53
C GLY A 5 -71.66 -0.32 1.23
N GLY A 6 -71.62 -1.42 0.48
CA GLY A 6 -71.21 -2.73 0.97
C GLY A 6 -69.68 -2.83 1.01
N VAL A 7 -69.14 -3.11 2.19
CA VAL A 7 -67.75 -3.52 2.40
C VAL A 7 -67.51 -4.93 1.83
N LYS A 8 -66.45 -5.11 1.04
CA LYS A 8 -65.93 -6.42 0.66
C LYS A 8 -64.55 -6.64 1.30
N PRO A 9 -64.26 -7.83 1.86
CA PRO A 9 -63.06 -8.09 2.64
C PRO A 9 -61.80 -8.35 1.79
N PHE A 10 -60.68 -8.12 2.47
CA PHE A 10 -59.27 -8.24 2.07
C PHE A 10 -58.81 -9.71 2.02
N LEU A 11 -58.00 -10.10 1.02
CA LEU A 11 -56.98 -11.16 1.12
C LEU A 11 -55.84 -10.91 0.09
N PRO A 12 -54.63 -11.45 0.33
CA PRO A 12 -53.36 -10.79 -0.03
C PRO A 12 -52.56 -11.46 -1.17
N GLU A 13 -51.49 -10.75 -1.53
CA GLU A 13 -50.19 -11.21 -2.04
C GLU A 13 -50.02 -11.48 -3.54
N ALA A 14 -49.09 -10.73 -4.15
CA ALA A 14 -48.19 -11.22 -5.19
C ALA A 14 -46.90 -10.38 -5.11
N GLU A 15 -45.86 -10.99 -4.54
CA GLU A 15 -44.47 -10.52 -4.66
C GLU A 15 -44.06 -10.49 -6.14
N ILE A 16 -43.33 -9.44 -6.52
CA ILE A 16 -42.78 -9.28 -7.86
C ILE A 16 -41.38 -9.92 -7.85
N PRO A 17 -41.11 -10.98 -8.62
CA PRO A 17 -39.78 -11.55 -8.73
C PRO A 17 -38.85 -10.64 -9.56
N PRO A 18 -37.55 -10.55 -9.25
CA PRO A 18 -36.58 -9.98 -10.17
C PRO A 18 -36.28 -10.99 -11.29
N GLU A 19 -36.68 -10.62 -12.50
CA GLU A 19 -36.19 -11.17 -13.77
C GLU A 19 -35.01 -10.23 -14.17
N THR A 20 -33.84 -10.64 -14.67
CA THR A 20 -33.50 -11.67 -15.64
C THR A 20 -32.01 -12.03 -15.56
N ASP A 21 -31.73 -13.25 -16.03
CA ASP A 21 -30.46 -13.97 -16.10
C ASP A 21 -29.71 -13.75 -17.45
N GLU A 22 -28.39 -13.97 -17.41
CA GLU A 22 -27.41 -14.31 -18.49
C GLU A 22 -27.04 -13.30 -19.61
N ASP A 23 -25.75 -12.96 -19.71
CA ASP A 23 -24.87 -13.54 -20.75
C ASP A 23 -23.39 -13.13 -20.56
N THR A 24 -22.53 -14.15 -20.51
CA THR A 24 -21.07 -14.05 -20.52
C THR A 24 -20.59 -14.03 -21.97
N HIS A 25 -19.88 -12.99 -22.41
CA HIS A 25 -18.91 -13.14 -23.48
C HIS A 25 -17.73 -12.18 -23.28
N SER A 26 -16.58 -12.79 -23.00
CA SER A 26 -15.26 -12.17 -23.01
C SER A 26 -14.91 -11.70 -24.42
N GLU A 27 -14.46 -10.45 -24.55
CA GLU A 27 -13.63 -10.04 -25.69
C GLU A 27 -12.36 -9.37 -25.17
N SER A 28 -11.25 -10.04 -25.48
CA SER A 28 -9.88 -9.69 -25.15
C SER A 28 -9.44 -8.46 -25.93
N ASN A 29 -9.02 -7.40 -25.24
CA ASN A 29 -8.18 -6.36 -25.86
C ASN A 29 -6.72 -6.60 -25.47
N SER A 30 -6.08 -7.51 -26.19
CA SER A 30 -4.62 -7.58 -26.28
C SER A 30 -4.13 -6.40 -27.12
N CYS A 31 -3.62 -5.36 -26.48
CA CYS A 31 -2.78 -4.37 -27.17
C CYS A 31 -1.32 -4.78 -26.93
N LEU A 32 -0.85 -5.66 -27.81
CA LEU A 32 0.58 -5.81 -28.09
C LEU A 32 0.92 -4.77 -29.15
N THR A 33 1.86 -3.89 -28.85
CA THR A 33 2.62 -3.19 -29.87
C THR A 33 4.08 -3.48 -29.62
N ASP A 34 4.60 -4.43 -30.38
CA ASP A 34 6.01 -4.57 -30.69
C ASP A 34 6.52 -3.26 -31.28
N THR A 35 7.65 -2.79 -30.80
CA THR A 35 8.52 -1.91 -31.57
C THR A 35 9.93 -2.43 -31.38
N GLU A 36 10.27 -3.35 -32.27
CA GLU A 36 11.63 -3.61 -32.72
C GLU A 36 12.13 -2.34 -33.42
N ASP A 37 13.24 -1.76 -32.96
CA ASP A 37 14.07 -0.89 -33.77
C ASP A 37 15.54 -1.24 -33.49
N GLU A 38 16.05 -2.07 -34.39
CA GLU A 38 17.45 -2.38 -34.58
C GLU A 38 18.11 -1.19 -35.28
N THR A 39 18.98 -0.45 -34.61
CA THR A 39 19.96 0.39 -35.30
C THR A 39 21.35 -0.10 -34.95
N ALA A 40 21.94 -0.88 -35.87
CA ALA A 40 23.36 -1.16 -35.89
C ALA A 40 24.11 0.16 -36.13
N SER A 41 24.82 0.64 -35.12
CA SER A 41 25.92 1.57 -35.31
C SER A 41 27.22 0.79 -35.14
N GLU A 42 27.75 0.33 -36.27
CA GLU A 42 29.11 -0.17 -36.41
C GLU A 42 30.10 0.94 -36.03
N SER A 43 30.96 0.65 -35.06
CA SER A 43 32.11 1.47 -34.73
C SER A 43 33.27 0.53 -34.47
N ASP A 44 34.07 0.30 -35.50
CA ASP A 44 35.31 -0.43 -35.43
C ASP A 44 36.29 0.36 -34.56
N SER A 45 36.69 -0.21 -33.43
CA SER A 45 37.82 0.26 -32.65
C SER A 45 38.57 -0.96 -32.11
N GLU A 46 39.54 -1.38 -32.90
CA GLU A 46 40.59 -2.33 -32.56
C GLU A 46 41.35 -1.83 -31.32
N GLY A 47 41.14 -2.47 -30.17
CA GLY A 47 41.80 -2.12 -28.92
C GLY A 47 41.95 -3.32 -28.00
N GLY A 48 43.00 -4.11 -28.24
CA GLY A 48 43.38 -5.23 -27.37
C GLY A 48 43.73 -4.75 -25.95
N GLY A 49 43.23 -5.47 -24.95
CA GLY A 49 43.49 -5.15 -23.55
C GLY A 49 43.01 -6.22 -22.59
N SER A 50 43.87 -7.22 -22.41
CA SER A 50 44.00 -8.13 -21.27
C SER A 50 43.24 -7.77 -19.99
N GLY A 51 42.34 -8.67 -19.59
CA GLY A 51 42.20 -9.21 -18.22
C GLY A 51 41.88 -8.24 -17.09
N SER A 52 40.67 -8.39 -16.53
CA SER A 52 40.41 -8.48 -15.09
C SER A 52 38.91 -8.64 -14.90
N ASP A 53 38.48 -9.82 -14.44
CA ASP A 53 37.17 -10.02 -13.85
C ASP A 53 37.11 -9.23 -12.55
N SER A 54 36.45 -8.07 -12.57
CA SER A 54 35.96 -7.45 -11.34
C SER A 54 34.45 -7.65 -11.32
N SER A 55 34.03 -8.70 -10.62
CA SER A 55 32.66 -8.85 -10.16
C SER A 55 32.25 -7.57 -9.44
N VAL A 56 31.46 -6.74 -10.11
CA VAL A 56 30.74 -5.64 -9.46
C VAL A 56 29.63 -6.29 -8.65
N GLU A 57 30.00 -6.78 -7.47
CA GLU A 57 29.06 -7.05 -6.40
C GLU A 57 28.26 -5.76 -6.20
N GLY A 58 26.98 -5.80 -6.58
CA GLY A 58 26.04 -4.75 -6.23
C GLY A 58 26.03 -4.64 -4.72
N GLU A 59 26.75 -3.66 -4.20
CA GLU A 59 26.78 -3.32 -2.78
C GLU A 59 25.36 -2.88 -2.40
N SER A 60 24.58 -3.85 -1.95
CA SER A 60 23.38 -3.61 -1.16
C SER A 60 23.80 -2.72 0.00
N PRO A 61 23.21 -1.53 0.21
CA PRO A 61 23.45 -0.73 1.41
C PRO A 61 22.72 -1.43 2.56
N GLY A 62 23.28 -2.55 2.96
CA GLY A 62 22.71 -3.56 3.84
C GLY A 62 23.75 -4.04 4.83
N SER A 63 24.62 -3.15 5.30
CA SER A 63 25.36 -3.36 6.54
C SER A 63 25.64 -1.99 7.12
N GLY A 64 24.87 -1.65 8.15
CA GLY A 64 24.84 -0.33 8.76
C GLY A 64 26.23 0.14 9.19
N HIS A 65 26.44 1.44 9.03
CA HIS A 65 27.40 2.19 9.81
C HIS A 65 27.03 2.01 11.29
N ALA A 66 27.55 0.97 11.94
CA ALA A 66 27.34 0.70 13.36
C ALA A 66 28.01 1.76 14.28
N GLY A 67 28.56 2.83 13.69
CA GLY A 67 29.28 3.89 14.38
C GLY A 67 28.41 5.05 14.86
N ASP A 68 27.30 5.36 14.18
CA ASP A 68 26.46 6.54 14.48
C ASP A 68 24.97 6.20 14.37
N GLN A 69 24.50 5.28 15.22
CA GLN A 69 23.06 5.04 15.36
C GLN A 69 22.44 6.25 16.09
N ILE A 70 21.90 7.19 15.31
CA ILE A 70 21.14 8.32 15.85
C ILE A 70 19.86 7.75 16.49
N PRO A 71 19.61 7.97 17.79
CA PRO A 71 18.37 7.53 18.42
C PRO A 71 17.18 8.26 17.78
N LEU A 72 16.16 7.52 17.40
CA LEU A 72 14.95 8.07 16.77
C LEU A 72 13.91 8.39 17.84
N GLU A 73 13.31 9.57 17.74
CA GLU A 73 12.26 10.04 18.62
C GLU A 73 10.89 9.99 17.92
N PRO A 74 9.78 9.92 18.67
CA PRO A 74 8.46 10.10 18.10
C PRO A 74 8.36 11.39 17.29
N LEU A 75 7.69 11.29 16.15
CA LEU A 75 7.50 12.34 15.15
C LEU A 75 8.72 12.63 14.26
N ASP A 76 9.80 11.85 14.39
CA ASP A 76 10.88 11.88 13.41
C ASP A 76 10.42 11.35 12.04
N LEU A 77 10.88 12.03 10.99
CA LEU A 77 10.72 11.58 9.62
C LEU A 77 11.85 10.62 9.27
N VAL A 78 11.48 9.47 8.72
CA VAL A 78 12.42 8.41 8.38
C VAL A 78 12.17 7.89 6.98
N TRP A 79 13.22 7.30 6.40
CA TRP A 79 13.06 6.34 5.32
C TRP A 79 12.95 4.96 5.97
N ALA A 80 11.83 4.27 5.78
CA ALA A 80 11.60 2.93 6.32
C ALA A 80 11.70 1.88 5.21
N LYS A 81 12.23 0.70 5.54
CA LYS A 81 12.43 -0.42 4.62
C LYS A 81 11.67 -1.65 5.07
N CYS A 82 10.68 -2.06 4.29
CA CYS A 82 10.04 -3.37 4.43
C CYS A 82 10.65 -4.39 3.47
N ARG A 83 10.56 -5.68 3.81
CA ARG A 83 11.00 -6.77 2.92
C ARG A 83 10.11 -6.79 1.67
N GLY A 84 10.73 -6.85 0.48
CA GLY A 84 10.01 -6.87 -0.79
C GLY A 84 9.52 -5.52 -1.32
N TYR A 85 9.78 -4.41 -0.62
CA TYR A 85 9.43 -3.05 -1.05
C TYR A 85 10.68 -2.16 -1.11
N PRO A 86 10.71 -1.08 -1.92
CA PRO A 86 11.75 -0.06 -1.82
C PRO A 86 11.66 0.69 -0.48
N TRP A 87 12.61 1.61 -0.25
CA TRP A 87 12.52 2.53 0.88
C TRP A 87 11.35 3.51 0.68
N TYR A 88 10.58 3.76 1.73
CA TYR A 88 9.46 4.71 1.71
C TYR A 88 9.53 5.70 2.86
N PRO A 89 9.08 6.95 2.66
CA PRO A 89 9.02 7.93 3.74
C PRO A 89 7.94 7.53 4.74
N ALA A 90 8.26 7.66 6.03
CA ALA A 90 7.35 7.38 7.13
C ALA A 90 7.61 8.31 8.31
N LEU A 91 6.64 8.38 9.21
CA LEU A 91 6.70 9.13 10.47
C LEU A 91 6.80 8.16 11.64
N ILE A 92 7.75 8.35 12.56
CA ILE A 92 7.79 7.57 13.81
C ILE A 92 6.63 8.00 14.70
N ILE A 93 5.86 7.06 15.24
CA ILE A 93 4.70 7.35 16.08
C ILE A 93 4.92 6.80 17.50
N ASN A 94 4.54 7.58 18.50
CA ASN A 94 4.52 7.10 19.88
C ASN A 94 3.37 6.09 20.07
N PRO A 95 3.65 4.81 20.38
CA PRO A 95 2.60 3.80 20.55
C PRO A 95 1.71 4.05 21.77
N LYS A 96 2.12 4.96 22.67
CA LYS A 96 1.39 5.32 23.89
C LYS A 96 0.73 6.70 23.80
N MET A 97 0.58 7.25 22.58
CA MET A 97 -0.07 8.55 22.40
C MET A 97 -1.54 8.52 22.85
N PRO A 98 -2.13 9.67 23.28
CA PRO A 98 -3.52 9.72 23.72
C PRO A 98 -4.50 9.31 22.62
N LYS A 99 -5.44 8.41 22.95
CA LYS A 99 -6.48 7.95 22.01
C LYS A 99 -7.51 9.02 21.63
N THR A 100 -7.58 10.11 22.38
CA THR A 100 -8.46 11.26 22.09
C THR A 100 -7.99 12.12 20.92
N GLY A 101 -6.84 11.79 20.31
CA GLY A 101 -6.19 12.57 19.28
C GLY A 101 -4.99 13.35 19.80
N TYR A 102 -4.09 13.71 18.89
CA TYR A 102 -2.85 14.44 19.18
C TYR A 102 -2.57 15.44 18.06
N PHE A 103 -2.10 16.63 18.42
CA PHE A 103 -1.71 17.67 17.47
C PHE A 103 -0.24 18.03 17.68
N HIS A 104 0.51 18.11 16.58
CA HIS A 104 1.87 18.61 16.57
C HIS A 104 1.92 19.86 15.69
N ASN A 105 2.23 21.02 16.29
CA ASN A 105 2.28 22.31 15.58
C ASN A 105 1.02 22.63 14.77
N GLY A 106 -0.16 22.27 15.30
CA GLY A 106 -1.45 22.47 14.61
C GLY A 106 -1.81 21.40 13.58
N VAL A 107 -0.92 20.43 13.31
CA VAL A 107 -1.19 19.29 12.42
C VAL A 107 -1.73 18.11 13.24
N PRO A 108 -2.90 17.55 12.91
CA PRO A 108 -3.41 16.36 13.59
C PRO A 108 -2.56 15.13 13.23
N ILE A 109 -2.13 14.39 14.24
CA ILE A 109 -1.43 13.12 14.08
C ILE A 109 -2.43 11.98 14.22
N PRO A 110 -2.49 11.04 13.24
CA PRO A 110 -3.37 9.89 13.32
C PRO A 110 -3.11 9.03 14.55
N VAL A 111 -4.17 8.53 15.16
CA VAL A 111 -4.09 7.59 16.30
C VAL A 111 -3.93 6.17 15.74
N PRO A 112 -2.94 5.39 16.22
CA PRO A 112 -2.78 3.99 15.84
C PRO A 112 -4.02 3.17 16.17
N PRO A 113 -4.51 2.33 15.22
CA PRO A 113 -5.52 1.32 15.51
C PRO A 113 -5.09 0.35 16.61
N ASP A 114 -6.05 -0.18 17.36
CA ASP A 114 -5.77 -1.06 18.51
C ASP A 114 -5.16 -2.41 18.12
N ASP A 115 -5.54 -2.95 16.97
CA ASP A 115 -4.97 -4.16 16.39
C ASP A 115 -3.50 -3.96 15.98
N VAL A 116 -3.17 -2.79 15.41
CA VAL A 116 -1.78 -2.39 15.11
C VAL A 116 -0.93 -2.34 16.39
N LEU A 117 -1.45 -1.73 17.46
CA LEU A 117 -0.75 -1.70 18.76
C LEU A 117 -0.57 -3.09 19.37
N ALA A 118 -1.55 -3.98 19.20
CA ALA A 118 -1.48 -5.34 19.72
C ALA A 118 -0.38 -6.20 19.05
N LEU A 119 0.00 -5.89 17.80
CA LEU A 119 1.07 -6.59 17.07
C LEU A 119 2.43 -6.50 17.78
N ALA A 120 2.68 -5.45 18.56
CA ALA A 120 3.93 -5.30 19.31
C ALA A 120 4.20 -6.50 20.24
N ASN A 121 3.15 -7.14 20.77
CA ASN A 121 3.27 -8.31 21.64
C ASN A 121 3.83 -9.56 20.94
N ASN A 122 3.81 -9.59 19.60
CA ASN A 122 4.33 -10.71 18.83
C ASN A 122 5.86 -10.66 18.67
N TYR A 123 6.49 -9.55 19.05
CA TYR A 123 7.93 -9.33 18.90
C TYR A 123 8.62 -9.21 20.27
N PRO A 124 9.72 -9.93 20.51
CA PRO A 124 10.40 -9.92 21.81
C PRO A 124 11.22 -8.65 22.06
N SER A 125 11.56 -7.90 21.01
CA SER A 125 12.34 -6.67 21.09
C SER A 125 11.48 -5.44 20.83
N PRO A 126 11.80 -4.28 21.46
CA PRO A 126 11.14 -3.03 21.14
C PRO A 126 11.26 -2.71 19.65
N MET A 127 10.15 -2.30 19.04
CA MET A 127 10.10 -1.86 17.65
C MET A 127 9.57 -0.43 17.59
N TYR A 128 10.00 0.31 16.57
CA TYR A 128 9.36 1.58 16.23
C TYR A 128 8.03 1.30 15.54
N LEU A 129 7.00 2.03 15.94
CA LEU A 129 5.78 2.15 15.17
C LEU A 129 5.99 3.28 14.17
N VAL A 130 5.69 3.03 12.90
CA VAL A 130 5.76 4.05 11.84
C VAL A 130 4.39 4.26 11.21
N LEU A 131 4.22 5.38 10.52
CA LEU A 131 3.09 5.64 9.65
C LEU A 131 3.64 6.07 8.30
N PHE A 132 3.39 5.27 7.26
CA PHE A 132 3.84 5.56 5.91
C PHE A 132 3.06 6.73 5.30
N PHE A 133 3.75 7.56 4.53
CA PHE A 133 3.14 8.61 3.71
C PHE A 133 2.62 8.08 2.38
N ASP A 134 1.80 7.03 2.43
CA ASP A 134 1.09 6.49 1.27
C ASP A 134 -0.41 6.86 1.29
N ASN A 135 -1.13 6.52 0.22
CA ASN A 135 -2.56 6.83 0.10
C ASN A 135 -3.41 6.09 1.14
N LYS A 136 -2.94 4.93 1.64
CA LYS A 136 -3.68 4.08 2.56
C LYS A 136 -3.38 4.38 4.03
N ARG A 137 -2.38 5.23 4.29
CA ARG A 137 -1.87 5.53 5.63
C ARG A 137 -1.50 4.26 6.38
N THR A 138 -0.67 3.44 5.74
CA THR A 138 -0.22 2.15 6.27
C THR A 138 0.66 2.35 7.52
N TRP A 139 0.48 1.49 8.52
CA TRP A 139 1.27 1.46 9.76
C TRP A 139 2.43 0.47 9.69
#